data_AF-A0A961U897-F1
#
_entry.id   AF-A0A961U897-F1
#
_cell.length_a   1.000
_cell.length_b   1.000
_cell.length_c   1.000
_cell.angle_alpha   90.00
_cell.angle_beta   90.00
_cell.angle_gamma   90.00
#
_symmetry.space_group_name_H-M   'P 1'
#
loop_
_entity.id
_entity.type
_entity.pdbx_description
1 polymer ?
#
loop_
_entity_poly.entity_id
_entity_poly.type
_entity_poly.pdbx_seq_one_letter_code
_entity_poly.pdbx_strand_id
1 'polypeptide(L)'
;METDVSAKTSRRSGGRAARQSLRAAPLAENIRPVRAGLSGGQYRPLSEANVKRIHEAALEALEVIGLADAPPSGIEAMTAAGAMLGDDGRLRFSRALVEDMLAIAARGITLCGRDPKFDLLLSGTRVHFGTAGAAVHVVDVNGREYRESTSKDLYEAAQLAQALDNIHFFQRPMVCRDIADNYEMDVNTLYACCAGTTKHVGTSFSDPAHVAGCFELLHMIAGGEEAWRARPFASNSNCFVVPP
;
A
#
# COMPACT_ATOMS: atom_id res chain seq x y z
N MET A 1 -77.35 23.48 16.52
CA MET A 1 -77.17 22.96 15.15
C MET A 1 -76.87 24.17 14.31
N GLU A 2 -75.65 24.40 13.83
CA GLU A 2 -74.74 23.50 13.12
C GLU A 2 -73.29 23.63 13.62
N THR A 3 -72.58 22.51 13.64
CA THR A 3 -71.16 22.39 13.95
C THR A 3 -70.34 22.39 12.66
N ASP A 4 -69.46 23.37 12.50
CA ASP A 4 -68.45 23.43 11.43
C ASP A 4 -67.33 22.41 11.70
N VAL A 5 -67.20 21.42 10.81
CA VAL A 5 -66.13 20.42 10.85
C VAL A 5 -65.14 20.75 9.74
N SER A 6 -64.15 21.58 10.07
CA SER A 6 -62.97 21.80 9.25
C SER A 6 -62.12 20.53 9.17
N ALA A 7 -62.19 19.83 8.04
CA ALA A 7 -61.32 18.71 7.73
C ALA A 7 -59.87 19.18 7.48
N LYS A 8 -59.00 19.00 8.47
CA LYS A 8 -57.54 19.15 8.30
C LYS A 8 -57.02 18.09 7.35
N THR A 9 -56.80 18.45 6.09
CA THR A 9 -55.98 17.67 5.15
C THR A 9 -54.57 17.50 5.70
N SER A 10 -54.20 16.29 6.12
CA SER A 10 -52.83 15.94 6.47
C SER A 10 -51.97 15.91 5.21
N ARG A 11 -51.26 17.02 4.94
CA ARG A 11 -50.24 17.03 3.89
C ARG A 11 -49.09 16.14 4.35
N ARG A 12 -48.90 15.00 3.68
CA ARG A 12 -47.72 14.11 3.80
C ARG A 12 -46.45 14.91 3.50
N SER A 13 -45.84 15.50 4.54
CA SER A 13 -44.64 16.34 4.47
C SER A 13 -43.34 15.53 4.29
N GLY A 14 -43.39 14.21 4.39
CA GLY A 14 -42.20 13.34 4.34
C GLY A 14 -41.60 13.10 2.95
N GLY A 15 -42.33 13.29 1.86
CA GLY A 15 -41.87 12.83 0.53
C GLY A 15 -40.68 13.59 -0.05
N ARG A 16 -40.49 14.87 0.30
CA ARG A 16 -39.31 15.65 -0.15
C ARG A 16 -38.10 15.35 0.72
N ALA A 17 -38.28 15.32 2.04
CA ALA A 17 -37.24 14.95 3.00
C ALA A 17 -36.73 13.52 2.77
N ALA A 18 -37.62 12.56 2.50
CA ALA A 18 -37.26 11.18 2.18
C ALA A 18 -36.48 11.06 0.85
N ARG A 19 -36.81 11.87 -0.17
CA ARG A 19 -36.05 11.88 -1.43
C ARG A 19 -34.70 12.58 -1.29
N GLN A 20 -34.59 13.58 -0.43
CA GLN A 20 -33.31 14.19 -0.09
C GLN A 20 -32.44 13.23 0.73
N SER A 21 -33.00 12.54 1.72
CA SER A 21 -32.26 11.54 2.48
C SER A 21 -31.83 10.34 1.63
N LEU A 22 -32.67 9.87 0.70
CA LEU A 22 -32.33 8.80 -0.23
C LEU A 22 -31.23 9.21 -1.24
N ARG A 23 -31.18 10.48 -1.65
CA ARG A 23 -30.10 10.99 -2.52
C ARG A 23 -28.81 11.29 -1.78
N ALA A 24 -28.91 11.64 -0.50
CA ALA A 24 -27.75 11.87 0.37
C ALA A 24 -27.22 10.57 1.00
N ALA A 25 -28.02 9.50 0.99
CA ALA A 25 -27.59 8.20 1.45
C ALA A 25 -26.45 7.65 0.56
N PRO A 26 -25.43 7.02 1.15
CA PRO A 26 -24.38 6.36 0.38
C PRO A 26 -24.99 5.35 -0.60
N LEU A 27 -24.42 5.30 -1.81
CA LEU A 27 -24.76 4.26 -2.78
C LEU A 27 -24.51 2.88 -2.17
N ALA A 28 -25.42 1.94 -2.44
CA ALA A 28 -25.18 0.54 -2.13
C ALA A 28 -23.88 0.07 -2.80
N GLU A 29 -23.13 -0.77 -2.11
CA GLU A 29 -21.74 -1.13 -2.47
C GLU A 29 -21.63 -1.66 -3.91
N ASN A 30 -22.62 -2.43 -4.36
CA ASN A 30 -22.69 -3.01 -5.70
C ASN A 30 -22.96 -2.01 -6.83
N ILE A 31 -23.35 -0.77 -6.52
CA ILE A 31 -23.60 0.30 -7.50
C ILE A 31 -22.65 1.49 -7.32
N ARG A 32 -21.68 1.39 -6.41
CA ARG A 32 -20.65 2.43 -6.27
C ARG A 32 -19.82 2.51 -7.54
N PRO A 33 -19.57 3.72 -8.08
CA PRO A 33 -18.82 3.89 -9.31
C PRO A 33 -17.33 3.55 -9.15
N VAL A 34 -16.83 3.55 -7.91
CA VAL A 34 -15.44 3.23 -7.59
C VAL A 34 -15.40 1.94 -6.78
N ARG A 35 -14.59 0.99 -7.24
CA ARG A 35 -14.32 -0.29 -6.57
C ARG A 35 -12.87 -0.72 -6.81
N ALA A 36 -12.31 -1.47 -5.88
CA ALA A 36 -10.98 -2.02 -6.02
C ALA A 36 -10.89 -2.99 -7.21
N GLY A 37 -9.74 -2.99 -7.89
CA GLY A 37 -9.41 -3.98 -8.92
C GLY A 37 -10.24 -3.87 -10.20
N LEU A 38 -10.70 -2.66 -10.57
CA LEU A 38 -11.20 -2.40 -11.91
C LEU A 38 -10.12 -2.77 -12.94
N SER A 39 -10.52 -3.43 -14.02
CA SER A 39 -9.61 -3.79 -15.10
C SER A 39 -9.19 -2.54 -15.85
N GLY A 40 -7.90 -2.24 -15.78
CA GLY A 40 -7.25 -1.26 -16.65
C GLY A 40 -6.85 -1.87 -17.99
N GLY A 41 -6.19 -1.04 -18.79
CA GLY A 41 -5.46 -1.44 -19.98
C GLY A 41 -4.02 -0.94 -19.91
N GLN A 42 -3.23 -1.29 -20.92
CA GLN A 42 -1.86 -0.78 -21.06
C GLN A 42 -1.83 0.25 -22.19
N TYR A 43 -1.30 1.43 -21.90
CA TYR A 43 -0.74 2.26 -22.96
C TYR A 43 0.58 1.61 -23.39
N ARG A 44 0.70 1.25 -24.68
CA ARG A 44 1.85 0.51 -25.24
C ARG A 44 2.64 1.40 -26.21
N PRO A 45 3.43 2.36 -25.72
CA PRO A 45 4.18 3.27 -26.58
C PRO A 45 5.38 2.60 -27.29
N LEU A 46 5.78 1.41 -26.85
CA LEU A 46 6.90 0.65 -27.41
C LEU A 46 6.39 -0.52 -28.25
N SER A 47 7.08 -0.81 -29.36
CA SER A 47 6.90 -2.04 -30.10
C SER A 47 7.48 -3.24 -29.34
N GLU A 48 7.03 -4.45 -29.66
CA GLU A 48 7.59 -5.69 -29.09
C GLU A 48 9.11 -5.81 -29.30
N ALA A 49 9.61 -5.34 -30.45
CA ALA A 49 11.05 -5.31 -30.72
C ALA A 49 11.80 -4.36 -29.77
N ASN A 50 11.22 -3.21 -29.45
CA ASN A 50 11.81 -2.27 -28.49
C ASN A 50 11.76 -2.81 -27.05
N VAL A 51 10.67 -3.48 -26.67
CA VAL A 51 10.57 -4.18 -25.37
C VAL A 51 11.65 -5.24 -25.26
N LYS A 52 11.81 -6.09 -26.29
CA LYS A 52 12.87 -7.11 -26.31
C LYS A 52 14.26 -6.48 -26.19
N ARG A 53 14.54 -5.41 -26.93
CA ARG A 53 15.82 -4.69 -26.83
C ARG A 53 16.13 -4.19 -25.41
N ILE A 54 15.13 -3.63 -24.72
CA ILE A 54 15.31 -3.17 -23.33
C ILE A 54 15.56 -4.36 -22.40
N HIS A 55 14.82 -5.45 -22.57
CA HIS A 55 15.01 -6.67 -21.78
C HIS A 55 16.42 -7.25 -21.96
N GLU A 56 16.90 -7.37 -23.20
CA GLU A 56 18.26 -7.85 -23.51
C GLU A 56 19.34 -6.95 -22.89
N ALA A 57 19.17 -5.64 -22.96
CA ALA A 57 20.12 -4.69 -22.36
C ALA A 57 20.14 -4.77 -20.83
N ALA A 58 18.98 -4.99 -20.19
CA ALA A 58 18.91 -5.19 -18.74
C ALA A 58 19.61 -6.50 -18.31
N LEU A 59 19.42 -7.58 -19.08
CA LEU A 59 20.11 -8.85 -18.85
C LEU A 59 21.62 -8.71 -19.03
N GLU A 60 22.07 -8.03 -20.09
CA GLU A 60 23.49 -7.76 -20.32
C GLU A 60 24.10 -6.92 -19.19
N ALA A 61 23.39 -5.89 -18.71
CA ALA A 61 23.86 -5.09 -17.59
C ALA A 61 24.01 -5.93 -16.31
N LEU A 62 23.05 -6.82 -15.99
CA LEU A 62 23.16 -7.71 -14.83
C LEU A 62 24.28 -8.75 -14.97
N GLU A 63 24.53 -9.23 -16.18
CA GLU A 63 25.54 -10.27 -16.47
C GLU A 63 26.96 -9.71 -16.53
N VAL A 64 27.16 -8.56 -17.19
CA VAL A 64 28.49 -7.98 -17.45
C VAL A 64 28.88 -6.98 -16.36
N ILE A 65 27.97 -6.09 -15.99
CA ILE A 65 28.23 -5.00 -15.05
C ILE A 65 27.90 -5.43 -13.62
N GLY A 66 26.73 -6.01 -13.39
CA GLY A 66 26.29 -6.47 -12.08
C GLY A 66 26.01 -5.33 -11.07
N LEU A 67 25.70 -5.73 -9.84
CA LEU A 67 25.34 -4.84 -8.73
C LEU A 67 26.51 -4.74 -7.73
N ALA A 68 26.77 -3.54 -7.21
CA ALA A 68 27.78 -3.29 -6.19
C ALA A 68 27.12 -3.05 -4.82
N ASP A 69 27.95 -2.98 -3.78
CA ASP A 69 27.56 -2.56 -2.42
C ASP A 69 26.43 -3.39 -1.79
N ALA A 70 26.31 -4.66 -2.20
CA ALA A 70 25.41 -5.60 -1.56
C ALA A 70 25.94 -5.91 -0.14
N PRO A 71 25.08 -5.91 0.89
CA PRO A 71 25.49 -6.31 2.24
C PRO A 71 25.92 -7.79 2.24
N PRO A 72 26.73 -8.24 3.22
CA PRO A 72 27.19 -9.62 3.29
C PRO A 72 26.07 -10.66 3.20
N SER A 73 24.94 -10.41 3.87
CA SER A 73 23.75 -11.27 3.81
C SER A 73 23.12 -11.33 2.41
N GLY A 74 23.17 -10.23 1.66
CA GLY A 74 22.72 -10.18 0.27
C GLY A 74 23.65 -10.96 -0.65
N ILE A 75 24.97 -10.81 -0.48
CA ILE A 75 25.98 -11.59 -1.22
C ILE A 75 25.78 -13.08 -0.98
N GLU A 76 25.65 -13.50 0.28
CA GLU A 76 25.42 -14.90 0.65
C GLU A 76 24.17 -15.46 -0.02
N ALA A 77 23.03 -14.78 0.12
CA ALA A 77 21.76 -15.22 -0.47
C ALA A 77 21.81 -15.29 -2.01
N MET A 78 22.39 -14.27 -2.66
CA MET A 78 22.45 -14.20 -4.12
C MET A 78 23.44 -15.21 -4.71
N THR A 79 24.59 -15.43 -4.07
CA THR A 79 25.55 -16.46 -4.52
C THR A 79 25.04 -17.87 -4.30
N ALA A 80 24.33 -18.13 -3.20
CA ALA A 80 23.62 -19.40 -2.97
C ALA A 80 22.56 -19.68 -4.05
N ALA A 81 21.94 -18.64 -4.61
CA ALA A 81 21.01 -18.75 -5.73
C ALA A 81 21.69 -18.91 -7.09
N GLY A 82 23.02 -18.74 -7.18
CA GLY A 82 23.81 -18.91 -8.41
C GLY A 82 24.40 -17.62 -9.00
N ALA A 83 24.28 -16.47 -8.32
CA ALA A 83 24.98 -15.26 -8.73
C ALA A 83 26.49 -15.41 -8.49
N MET A 84 27.30 -14.68 -9.26
CA MET A 84 28.76 -14.70 -9.12
C MET A 84 29.25 -13.39 -8.50
N LEU A 85 29.98 -13.48 -7.39
CA LEU A 85 30.71 -12.33 -6.85
C LEU A 85 32.05 -12.20 -7.58
N GLY A 86 32.22 -11.10 -8.32
CA GLY A 86 33.49 -10.77 -8.98
C GLY A 86 34.58 -10.35 -8.00
N ASP A 87 35.82 -10.41 -8.45
CA ASP A 87 37.00 -9.86 -7.75
C ASP A 87 36.90 -8.33 -7.56
N ASP A 88 36.17 -7.66 -8.43
CA ASP A 88 35.78 -6.26 -8.35
C ASP A 88 34.66 -5.97 -7.33
N GLY A 89 34.21 -6.97 -6.57
CA GLY A 89 33.18 -6.84 -5.53
C GLY A 89 31.75 -6.72 -6.05
N ARG A 90 31.51 -6.98 -7.35
CA ARG A 90 30.18 -6.86 -7.97
C ARG A 90 29.51 -8.21 -8.13
N LEU A 91 28.23 -8.29 -7.79
CA LEU A 91 27.37 -9.46 -8.03
C LEU A 91 26.86 -9.44 -9.47
N ARG A 92 27.18 -10.48 -10.24
CA ARG A 92 26.72 -10.69 -11.62
C ARG A 92 25.74 -11.84 -11.69
N PHE A 93 24.76 -11.70 -12.57
CA PHE A 93 23.67 -12.66 -12.75
C PHE A 93 23.65 -13.14 -14.19
N SER A 94 23.76 -14.44 -14.41
CA SER A 94 23.60 -14.99 -15.75
C SER A 94 22.17 -14.80 -16.25
N ARG A 95 21.99 -14.77 -17.57
CA ARG A 95 20.66 -14.70 -18.19
C ARG A 95 19.75 -15.82 -17.70
N ALA A 96 20.28 -17.04 -17.66
CA ALA A 96 19.57 -18.22 -17.18
C ALA A 96 19.11 -18.06 -15.73
N LEU A 97 19.96 -17.54 -14.84
CA LEU A 97 19.59 -17.28 -13.45
C LEU A 97 18.42 -16.29 -13.36
N VAL A 98 18.49 -15.18 -14.10
CA VAL A 98 17.41 -14.18 -14.10
C VAL A 98 16.11 -14.78 -14.62
N GLU A 99 16.15 -15.54 -15.71
CA GLU A 99 14.98 -16.21 -16.30
C GLU A 99 14.38 -17.26 -15.35
N ASP A 100 15.20 -18.06 -14.68
CA ASP A 100 14.76 -19.05 -13.70
C ASP A 100 14.05 -18.39 -12.50
N MET A 101 14.62 -17.30 -11.98
CA MET A 101 14.00 -16.54 -10.88
C MET A 101 12.69 -15.87 -11.31
N LEU A 102 12.63 -15.36 -12.54
CA LEU A 102 11.39 -14.83 -13.10
C LEU A 102 10.34 -15.93 -13.28
N ALA A 103 10.72 -17.16 -13.65
CA ALA A 103 9.79 -18.27 -13.84
C ALA A 103 9.07 -18.67 -12.55
N ILE A 104 9.76 -18.62 -11.40
CA ILE A 104 9.19 -18.96 -10.09
C ILE A 104 8.49 -17.78 -9.40
N ALA A 105 8.66 -16.56 -9.89
CA ALA A 105 8.03 -15.37 -9.30
C ALA A 105 6.49 -15.43 -9.37
N ALA A 106 5.82 -15.08 -8.27
CA ALA A 106 4.36 -15.11 -8.19
C ALA A 106 3.73 -14.20 -9.27
N ARG A 107 2.79 -14.75 -10.06
CA ARG A 107 2.04 -14.02 -11.11
C ARG A 107 0.77 -13.35 -10.59
N GLY A 108 0.36 -13.71 -9.37
CA GLY A 108 -0.75 -13.12 -8.67
C GLY A 108 -0.52 -13.24 -7.17
N ILE A 109 -0.78 -12.15 -6.45
CA ILE A 109 -0.73 -12.10 -4.99
C ILE A 109 -1.99 -11.42 -4.46
N THR A 110 -2.42 -11.80 -3.27
CA THR A 110 -3.50 -11.10 -2.56
C THR A 110 -2.89 -10.29 -1.43
N LEU A 111 -3.03 -8.97 -1.49
CA LEU A 111 -2.74 -8.12 -0.34
C LEU A 111 -3.96 -8.16 0.58
N CYS A 112 -3.82 -8.74 1.77
CA CYS A 112 -4.95 -8.89 2.67
C CYS A 112 -5.23 -7.57 3.41
N GLY A 113 -6.50 -7.21 3.58
CA GLY A 113 -6.88 -6.27 4.63
C GLY A 113 -6.97 -6.99 5.97
N ARG A 114 -6.96 -6.22 7.06
CA ARG A 114 -7.37 -6.75 8.38
C ARG A 114 -8.85 -7.12 8.38
N ASP A 115 -9.66 -6.38 7.62
CA ASP A 115 -11.02 -6.79 7.23
C ASP A 115 -10.96 -7.38 5.80
N PRO A 116 -11.37 -8.65 5.58
CA PRO A 116 -11.32 -9.31 4.28
C PRO A 116 -12.03 -8.58 3.15
N LYS A 117 -12.99 -7.68 3.43
CA LYS A 117 -13.63 -6.87 2.39
C LYS A 117 -12.66 -5.92 1.67
N PHE A 118 -11.50 -5.66 2.27
CA PHE A 118 -10.44 -4.82 1.70
C PHE A 118 -9.29 -5.63 1.08
N ASP A 119 -9.46 -6.94 0.90
CA ASP A 119 -8.47 -7.76 0.19
C ASP A 119 -8.31 -7.30 -1.27
N LEU A 120 -7.05 -7.15 -1.70
CA LEU A 120 -6.71 -6.69 -3.04
C LEU A 120 -6.05 -7.82 -3.83
N LEU A 121 -6.74 -8.30 -4.86
CA LEU A 121 -6.16 -9.24 -5.81
C LEU A 121 -5.27 -8.48 -6.81
N LEU A 122 -3.96 -8.63 -6.67
CA LEU A 122 -2.95 -8.13 -7.60
C LEU A 122 -2.71 -9.20 -8.68
N SER A 123 -3.53 -9.19 -9.71
CA SER A 123 -3.43 -10.14 -10.83
C SER A 123 -3.93 -9.51 -12.12
N GLY A 124 -3.36 -9.90 -13.26
CA GLY A 124 -3.80 -9.44 -14.58
C GLY A 124 -3.66 -7.92 -14.71
N THR A 125 -4.74 -7.24 -15.10
CA THR A 125 -4.75 -5.78 -15.33
C THR A 125 -5.53 -5.01 -14.26
N ARG A 126 -5.74 -5.61 -13.08
CA ARG A 126 -6.48 -4.97 -11.99
C ARG A 126 -5.72 -3.77 -11.44
N VAL A 127 -6.40 -2.63 -11.36
CA VAL A 127 -5.83 -1.39 -10.85
C VAL A 127 -6.30 -1.14 -9.43
N HIS A 128 -5.37 -0.78 -8.55
CA HIS A 128 -5.64 -0.41 -7.17
C HIS A 128 -4.96 0.91 -6.81
N PHE A 129 -5.68 1.80 -6.15
CA PHE A 129 -5.15 3.08 -5.68
C PHE A 129 -4.81 3.00 -4.22
N GLY A 130 -3.74 3.67 -3.81
CA GLY A 130 -3.37 3.83 -2.42
C GLY A 130 -2.69 5.17 -2.23
N THR A 131 -2.52 5.56 -0.97
CA THR A 131 -1.56 6.60 -0.62
C THR A 131 -0.14 6.11 -0.91
N ALA A 132 0.86 6.98 -0.84
CA ALA A 132 2.28 6.63 -0.87
C ALA A 132 3.12 7.86 -0.48
N GLY A 133 4.42 7.67 -0.32
CA GLY A 133 5.38 8.73 -0.02
C GLY A 133 6.15 8.43 1.26
N ALA A 134 6.76 9.48 1.81
CA ALA A 134 7.42 9.50 3.11
C ALA A 134 7.68 10.96 3.49
N ALA A 135 6.66 11.81 3.33
CA ALA A 135 6.80 13.24 3.59
C ALA A 135 7.19 13.47 5.06
N VAL A 136 8.16 14.35 5.29
CA VAL A 136 8.59 14.78 6.62
C VAL A 136 7.86 16.06 7.09
N HIS A 137 7.18 16.72 6.16
CA HIS A 137 6.36 17.90 6.43
C HIS A 137 4.93 17.70 5.96
N VAL A 138 4.00 18.33 6.65
CA VAL A 138 2.60 18.51 6.24
C VAL A 138 2.26 19.99 6.15
N VAL A 139 1.29 20.32 5.30
CA VAL A 139 0.73 21.67 5.22
C VAL A 139 -0.44 21.76 6.19
N ASP A 140 -0.39 22.72 7.12
CA ASP A 140 -1.56 23.06 7.94
C ASP A 140 -2.67 23.63 7.04
N VAL A 141 -3.83 22.98 7.02
CA VAL A 141 -4.97 23.38 6.18
C VAL A 141 -5.48 24.79 6.53
N ASN A 142 -5.39 25.19 7.80
CA ASN A 142 -5.88 26.49 8.26
C ASN A 142 -4.86 27.59 7.98
N GLY A 143 -3.60 27.36 8.35
CA GLY A 143 -2.53 28.36 8.25
C GLY A 143 -1.81 28.40 6.90
N ARG A 144 -1.90 27.32 6.10
CA ARG A 144 -1.13 27.10 4.86
C ARG A 144 0.39 27.13 5.07
N GLU A 145 0.83 26.83 6.28
CA GLU A 145 2.25 26.75 6.64
C GLU A 145 2.71 25.30 6.69
N TYR A 146 3.99 25.08 6.40
CA TYR A 146 4.60 23.76 6.57
C TYR A 146 5.01 23.56 8.02
N ARG A 147 4.73 22.37 8.54
CA ARG A 147 5.25 21.90 9.82
C ARG A 147 5.70 20.45 9.70
N GLU A 148 6.53 20.01 10.64
CA GLU A 148 6.88 18.60 10.77
C GLU A 148 5.61 17.73 10.91
N SER A 149 5.62 16.57 10.27
CA SER A 149 4.56 15.58 10.34
C SER A 149 4.65 14.75 11.63
N THR A 150 3.50 14.41 12.20
CA THR A 150 3.42 13.72 13.49
C THR A 150 2.79 12.34 13.37
N SER A 151 2.94 11.51 14.40
CA SER A 151 2.21 10.26 14.57
C SER A 151 0.68 10.43 14.47
N LYS A 152 0.16 11.55 15.00
CA LYS A 152 -1.26 11.92 14.89
C LYS A 152 -1.66 12.19 13.43
N ASP A 153 -0.86 12.94 12.68
CA ASP A 153 -1.15 13.21 11.25
C ASP A 153 -1.23 11.91 10.45
N LEU A 154 -0.32 10.96 10.75
CA LEU A 154 -0.32 9.65 10.10
C LEU A 154 -1.59 8.84 10.43
N TYR A 155 -2.01 8.82 11.69
CA TYR A 155 -3.25 8.16 12.11
C TYR A 155 -4.48 8.80 11.44
N GLU A 156 -4.56 10.13 11.39
CA GLU A 156 -5.65 10.85 10.73
C GLU A 156 -5.67 10.60 9.21
N ALA A 157 -4.50 10.53 8.57
CA ALA A 157 -4.39 10.14 7.17
C ALA A 157 -4.87 8.70 6.92
N ALA A 158 -4.57 7.77 7.83
CA ALA A 158 -5.06 6.40 7.77
C ALA A 158 -6.60 6.33 7.91
N GLN A 159 -7.18 7.10 8.83
CA GLN A 159 -8.63 7.24 8.98
C GLN A 159 -9.29 7.84 7.73
N LEU A 160 -8.65 8.86 7.13
CA LEU A 160 -9.13 9.42 5.87
C LEU A 160 -9.09 8.37 4.75
N ALA A 161 -7.99 7.65 4.61
CA ALA A 161 -7.87 6.56 3.64
C ALA A 161 -8.91 5.48 3.88
N GLN A 162 -9.22 5.13 5.14
CA GLN A 162 -10.27 4.18 5.50
C GLN A 162 -11.67 4.64 5.02
N ALA A 163 -11.97 5.94 5.12
CA ALA A 163 -13.24 6.53 4.72
C ALA A 163 -13.41 6.71 3.20
N LEU A 164 -12.31 6.81 2.46
CA LEU A 164 -12.33 7.03 1.01
C LEU A 164 -12.47 5.71 0.23
N ASP A 165 -13.58 5.55 -0.50
CA ASP A 165 -13.84 4.37 -1.34
C ASP A 165 -12.84 4.21 -2.49
N ASN A 166 -12.27 5.33 -2.95
CA ASN A 166 -11.30 5.36 -4.05
C ASN A 166 -9.84 5.11 -3.63
N ILE A 167 -9.59 4.89 -2.34
CA ILE A 167 -8.29 4.54 -1.80
C ILE A 167 -8.39 3.10 -1.27
N HIS A 168 -7.77 2.14 -1.93
CA HIS A 168 -7.96 0.71 -1.67
C HIS A 168 -6.95 0.14 -0.66
N PHE A 169 -5.74 0.72 -0.56
CA PHE A 169 -4.74 0.39 0.45
C PHE A 169 -4.12 1.67 1.05
N PHE A 170 -3.47 1.52 2.21
CA PHE A 170 -2.80 2.62 2.90
C PHE A 170 -1.31 2.34 3.03
N GLN A 171 -0.53 2.79 2.05
CA GLN A 171 0.92 2.90 2.19
C GLN A 171 1.24 4.21 2.92
N ARG A 172 2.02 4.14 4.00
CA ARG A 172 2.27 5.32 4.86
C ARG A 172 2.74 6.50 3.99
N PRO A 173 2.09 7.67 4.07
CA PRO A 173 2.47 8.82 3.25
C PRO A 173 3.50 9.75 3.92
N MET A 174 3.75 9.58 5.23
CA MET A 174 4.56 10.50 6.03
C MET A 174 5.34 9.80 7.14
N VAL A 175 6.46 10.42 7.55
CA VAL A 175 7.34 9.97 8.62
C VAL A 175 6.95 10.67 9.93
N CYS A 176 6.86 9.95 11.04
CA CYS A 176 6.55 10.53 12.36
C CYS A 176 7.79 11.28 12.89
N ARG A 177 7.82 12.61 12.78
CA ARG A 177 8.96 13.45 13.20
C ARG A 177 8.89 13.89 14.67
N ASP A 178 7.76 13.64 15.32
CA ASP A 178 7.52 13.85 16.75
C ASP A 178 8.15 12.77 17.64
N ILE A 179 8.74 11.72 17.05
CA ILE A 179 9.35 10.59 17.76
C ILE A 179 10.84 10.54 17.37
N ALA A 180 11.72 10.69 18.37
CA ALA A 180 13.16 10.84 18.14
C ALA A 180 13.89 9.49 18.00
N ASP A 181 13.47 8.47 18.74
CA ASP A 181 14.06 7.14 18.64
C ASP A 181 13.52 6.40 17.40
N ASN A 182 14.41 5.87 16.57
CA ASN A 182 14.02 5.27 15.29
C ASN A 182 13.24 3.96 15.46
N TYR A 183 13.53 3.18 16.50
CA TYR A 183 12.77 1.96 16.78
C TYR A 183 11.36 2.30 17.23
N GLU A 184 11.22 3.23 18.19
CA GLU A 184 9.93 3.74 18.62
C GLU A 184 9.15 4.38 17.46
N MET A 185 9.83 5.11 16.57
CA MET A 185 9.24 5.69 15.38
C MET A 185 8.65 4.59 14.48
N ASP A 186 9.39 3.53 14.16
CA ASP A 186 8.93 2.43 13.29
C ASP A 186 7.75 1.66 13.91
N VAL A 187 7.79 1.39 15.22
CA VAL A 187 6.70 0.70 15.92
C VAL A 187 5.44 1.58 15.98
N ASN A 188 5.57 2.85 16.37
CA ASN A 188 4.43 3.78 16.45
C ASN A 188 3.86 4.12 15.08
N THR A 189 4.70 4.14 14.05
CA THR A 189 4.26 4.21 12.65
C THR A 189 3.29 3.10 12.34
N LEU A 190 3.73 1.86 12.59
CA LEU A 190 2.97 0.68 12.25
C LEU A 190 1.66 0.64 13.03
N TYR A 191 1.73 1.00 14.32
CA TYR A 191 0.56 1.16 15.17
C TYR A 191 -0.41 2.21 14.63
N ALA A 192 0.05 3.43 14.35
CA ALA A 192 -0.80 4.51 13.83
C ALA A 192 -1.51 4.12 12.53
N CYS A 193 -0.80 3.48 11.60
CA CYS A 193 -1.38 2.94 10.37
C CYS A 193 -2.48 1.90 10.66
N CYS A 194 -2.17 0.87 11.46
CA CYS A 194 -3.08 -0.24 11.75
C CYS A 194 -4.26 0.16 12.66
N ALA A 195 -4.07 1.16 13.51
CA ALA A 195 -5.15 1.72 14.32
C ALA A 195 -6.10 2.55 13.46
N GLY A 196 -5.58 3.30 12.48
CA GLY A 196 -6.36 4.18 11.64
C GLY A 196 -7.07 3.51 10.46
N THR A 197 -6.66 2.31 10.04
CA THR A 197 -7.31 1.61 8.93
C THR A 197 -7.36 0.09 9.11
N THR A 198 -8.33 -0.54 8.46
CA THR A 198 -8.46 -2.00 8.32
C THR A 198 -8.11 -2.48 6.91
N LYS A 199 -7.79 -1.55 5.99
CA LYS A 199 -7.25 -1.83 4.66
C LYS A 199 -5.82 -2.38 4.78
N HIS A 200 -5.29 -2.94 3.70
CA HIS A 200 -3.89 -3.37 3.66
C HIS A 200 -2.96 -2.18 3.95
N VAL A 201 -1.98 -2.37 4.83
CA VAL A 201 -1.03 -1.34 5.23
C VAL A 201 0.31 -1.54 4.50
N GLY A 202 0.85 -0.48 3.92
CA GLY A 202 2.24 -0.46 3.48
C GLY A 202 3.07 0.39 4.43
N THR A 203 4.26 -0.07 4.81
CA THR A 203 5.21 0.67 5.63
C THR A 203 6.65 0.42 5.16
N SER A 204 7.61 1.07 5.82
CA SER A 204 9.04 0.78 5.74
C SER A 204 9.60 0.67 7.16
N PHE A 205 10.68 -0.09 7.31
CA PHE A 205 11.48 -0.11 8.53
C PHE A 205 12.82 0.58 8.28
N SER A 206 13.26 1.38 9.22
CA SER A 206 14.47 2.19 9.14
C SER A 206 15.73 1.35 9.34
N ASP A 207 15.62 0.26 10.12
CA ASP A 207 16.72 -0.64 10.43
C ASP A 207 16.24 -2.11 10.46
N PRO A 208 17.01 -3.08 9.93
CA PRO A 208 16.69 -4.51 10.02
C PRO A 208 16.44 -5.01 11.46
N ALA A 209 17.10 -4.44 12.46
CA ALA A 209 16.92 -4.82 13.87
C ALA A 209 15.52 -4.50 14.39
N HIS A 210 14.81 -3.54 13.79
CA HIS A 210 13.47 -3.15 14.22
C HIS A 210 12.39 -4.14 13.76
N VAL A 211 12.70 -4.97 12.75
CA VAL A 211 11.73 -5.87 12.11
C VAL A 211 11.12 -6.83 13.12
N ALA A 212 11.93 -7.44 13.99
CA ALA A 212 11.43 -8.42 14.97
C ALA A 212 10.37 -7.81 15.89
N GLY A 213 10.67 -6.67 16.51
CA GLY A 213 9.73 -5.98 17.41
C GLY A 213 8.48 -5.44 16.68
N CYS A 214 8.62 -4.99 15.44
CA CYS A 214 7.47 -4.59 14.63
C CYS A 214 6.56 -5.78 14.25
N PHE A 215 7.14 -6.97 14.01
CA PHE A 215 6.37 -8.19 13.78
C PHE A 215 5.62 -8.65 15.03
N GLU A 216 6.17 -8.47 16.23
CA GLU A 216 5.44 -8.75 17.48
C GLU A 216 4.13 -7.96 17.56
N LEU A 217 4.16 -6.67 17.18
CA LEU A 217 2.94 -5.86 17.09
C LEU A 217 1.96 -6.40 16.05
N LEU A 218 2.43 -6.77 14.85
CA LEU A 218 1.58 -7.36 13.81
C LEU A 218 0.93 -8.66 14.25
N HIS A 219 1.71 -9.54 14.90
CA HIS A 219 1.21 -10.79 15.47
C HIS A 219 0.17 -10.51 16.55
N MET A 220 0.42 -9.56 17.45
CA MET A 220 -0.56 -9.17 18.47
C MET A 220 -1.88 -8.69 17.86
N ILE A 221 -1.82 -7.84 16.82
CA ILE A 221 -3.01 -7.36 16.10
C ILE A 221 -3.74 -8.51 15.40
N ALA A 222 -3.00 -9.47 14.83
CA ALA A 222 -3.57 -10.63 14.14
C ALA A 222 -4.15 -11.70 15.08
N GLY A 223 -3.77 -11.69 16.37
CA GLY A 223 -4.08 -12.74 17.33
C GLY A 223 -3.07 -13.90 17.35
N GLY A 224 -1.87 -13.70 16.80
CA GLY A 224 -0.76 -14.64 16.79
C GLY A 224 0.00 -14.68 15.46
N GLU A 225 1.19 -15.27 15.45
CA GLU A 225 2.01 -15.42 14.24
C GLU A 225 1.31 -16.29 13.18
N GLU A 226 0.66 -17.38 13.59
CA GLU A 226 -0.06 -18.27 12.67
C GLU A 226 -1.19 -17.51 11.95
N ALA A 227 -1.98 -16.74 12.71
CA ALA A 227 -3.06 -15.92 12.15
C ALA A 227 -2.52 -14.84 11.19
N TRP A 228 -1.39 -14.23 11.54
CA TRP A 228 -0.70 -13.28 10.67
C TRP A 228 -0.20 -13.91 9.37
N ARG A 229 0.49 -15.06 9.43
CA ARG A 229 1.01 -15.76 8.26
C ARG A 229 -0.10 -16.26 7.34
N ALA A 230 -1.25 -16.64 7.90
CA ALA A 230 -2.41 -17.01 7.10
C ALA A 230 -2.99 -15.82 6.31
N ARG A 231 -2.93 -14.60 6.86
CA ARG A 231 -3.51 -13.38 6.27
C ARG A 231 -2.68 -12.13 6.55
N PRO A 232 -1.50 -11.96 5.93
CA PRO A 232 -0.64 -10.82 6.19
C PRO A 232 -1.29 -9.53 5.68
N PHE A 233 -1.60 -8.61 6.60
CA PHE A 233 -2.27 -7.34 6.29
C PHE A 233 -1.33 -6.13 6.20
N ALA A 234 -0.01 -6.36 6.17
CA ALA A 234 0.98 -5.33 5.92
C ALA A 234 2.07 -5.79 4.95
N SER A 235 2.59 -4.83 4.19
CA SER A 235 3.74 -4.98 3.29
C SER A 235 4.85 -4.01 3.69
N ASN A 236 6.09 -4.44 3.47
CA ASN A 236 7.28 -3.63 3.69
C ASN A 236 7.82 -3.14 2.35
N SER A 237 8.08 -1.85 2.25
CA SER A 237 8.63 -1.20 1.07
C SER A 237 10.10 -0.92 1.28
N ASN A 238 10.95 -1.58 0.49
CA ASN A 238 12.40 -1.40 0.51
C ASN A 238 12.84 -0.78 -0.81
N CYS A 239 13.20 0.50 -0.77
CA CYS A 239 13.79 1.16 -1.93
C CYS A 239 15.26 0.75 -2.02
N PHE A 240 15.66 0.16 -3.13
CA PHE A 240 17.07 0.00 -3.44
C PHE A 240 17.62 1.32 -3.98
N VAL A 241 18.87 1.61 -3.65
CA VAL A 241 19.58 2.75 -4.22
C VAL A 241 19.77 2.46 -5.71
N VAL A 242 19.27 3.36 -6.56
CA VAL A 242 19.58 3.37 -8.00
C VAL A 242 21.06 3.76 -8.10
N PRO A 243 21.87 3.07 -8.94
CA PRO A 243 23.27 3.47 -9.12
C PRO A 243 23.36 4.97 -9.48
N PRO A 244 24.40 5.69 -9.03
CA PRO A 244 24.61 7.08 -9.42
C PRO A 244 24.68 7.26 -10.94
#